data_AF-A0A2V7WK05-F1
#
_entry.id   AF-A0A2V7WK05-F1
#
_cell.length_a   1.000
_cell.length_b   1.000
_cell.length_c   1.000
_cell.angle_alpha   90.00
_cell.angle_beta   90.00
_cell.angle_gamma   90.00
#
_symmetry.space_group_name_H-M   'P 1'
#
loop_
_entity.id
_entity.type
_entity.pdbx_description
1 polymer ?
#
loop_
_entity_poly.entity_id
_entity_poly.type
_entity_poly.pdbx_seq_one_letter_code
_entity_poly.pdbx_strand_id
1 'polypeptide(L)' 'MLFFRSEDHIDRWCQSWRFARGGVMSLDTGWKLAHAWYSPDRRKPEWRRRTVDEAEQLFRELGLTGAFWSLR' A
#
# COMPACT_ATOMS: atom_id res chain seq x y z
N MET A 1 -8.19 2.57 -5.95
CA MET A 1 -7.41 1.32 -6.10
C MET A 1 -7.85 0.67 -7.40
N LEU A 2 -6.93 0.32 -8.29
CA LEU A 2 -7.23 -0.31 -9.58
C LEU A 2 -6.69 -1.75 -9.57
N PHE A 3 -7.38 -2.66 -10.26
CA PHE A 3 -6.98 -4.07 -10.36
C PHE A 3 -6.53 -4.40 -11.77
N PHE A 4 -5.39 -5.08 -11.88
CA PHE A 4 -4.81 -5.46 -13.15
C PHE A 4 -4.45 -6.95 -13.11
N ARG A 5 -4.58 -7.62 -14.26
CA ARG A 5 -4.23 -9.05 -14.39
C ARG A 5 -2.73 -9.35 -14.23
N SER A 6 -1.86 -8.38 -14.46
CA SER A 6 -0.39 -8.52 -14.40
C SER A 6 0.28 -7.14 -14.38
N GLU A 7 1.57 -7.09 -14.06
CA GLU A 7 2.35 -5.85 -14.07
C GLU A 7 2.51 -5.25 -15.47
N ASP A 8 2.71 -6.07 -16.52
CA ASP A 8 2.76 -5.58 -17.90
C ASP A 8 1.45 -4.86 -18.31
N HIS A 9 0.32 -5.28 -17.73
CA HIS A 9 -0.94 -4.59 -17.98
C HIS A 9 -0.95 -3.20 -17.35
N ILE A 10 -0.32 -3.03 -16.19
CA ILE A 10 -0.14 -1.72 -15.55
C ILE A 10 0.70 -0.82 -16.45
N ASP A 11 1.82 -1.32 -16.98
CA ASP A 11 2.71 -0.52 -17.84
C ASP A 11 2.01 -0.03 -19.11
N ARG A 12 1.29 -0.93 -19.81
CA ARG A 12 0.50 -0.55 -20.99
C ARG A 12 -0.59 0.47 -20.65
N TRP A 13 -1.25 0.30 -19.51
CA TRP A 13 -2.27 1.23 -19.05
C TRP A 13 -1.66 2.61 -18.75
N CYS A 14 -0.58 2.67 -17.96
CA CYS A 14 0.14 3.92 -17.66
C CYS A 14 0.58 4.65 -18.94
N GLN A 15 1.12 3.93 -19.92
CA GLN A 15 1.50 4.50 -21.23
C GLN A 15 0.30 5.07 -21.98
N SER A 16 -0.81 4.33 -22.06
CA SER A 16 -2.02 4.75 -22.79
C SER A 16 -2.63 6.04 -22.21
N TRP A 17 -2.60 6.17 -20.89
CA TRP A 17 -3.18 7.30 -20.16
C TRP A 17 -2.17 8.40 -19.84
N ARG A 18 -0.89 8.24 -20.24
CA ARG A 18 0.23 9.14 -19.93
C ARG A 18 0.37 9.44 -18.44
N PHE A 19 0.21 8.40 -17.61
CA PHE A 19 0.41 8.48 -16.16
C PHE A 19 1.74 7.86 -15.74
N ALA A 20 2.38 8.47 -14.73
CA ALA A 20 3.50 7.84 -14.05
C ALA A 20 3.03 6.58 -13.30
N ARG A 21 3.89 5.57 -13.23
CA ARG A 21 3.60 4.34 -12.49
C ARG A 21 3.55 4.64 -10.99
N GLY A 22 2.43 4.32 -10.35
CA GLY A 22 2.24 4.46 -8.91
C GLY A 22 2.70 3.24 -8.12
N GLY A 23 2.31 3.16 -6.86
CA GLY A 23 2.54 1.98 -6.02
C GLY A 23 1.80 0.76 -6.54
N VAL A 24 2.54 -0.33 -6.69
CA VAL A 24 2.00 -1.64 -7.08
C VAL A 24 2.22 -2.61 -5.93
N MET A 25 1.23 -3.45 -5.68
CA MET A 25 1.31 -4.55 -4.73
C MET A 25 0.45 -5.72 -5.21
N SER A 26 0.75 -6.92 -4.71
CA SER A 26 -0.11 -8.09 -4.95
C SER A 26 -1.42 -7.97 -4.16
N LEU A 27 -2.44 -8.75 -4.54
CA LEU A 27 -3.69 -8.84 -3.77
C LEU A 27 -3.45 -9.39 -2.35
N ASP A 28 -2.55 -10.35 -2.19
CA ASP A 28 -2.16 -10.91 -0.90
C ASP A 28 -1.52 -9.84 0.00
N THR A 29 -0.58 -9.06 -0.54
CA THR A 29 0.02 -7.93 0.17
C THR A 29 -1.01 -6.88 0.55
N GLY A 30 -1.95 -6.56 -0.35
CA GLY A 30 -3.06 -5.64 -0.08
C GLY A 30 -3.98 -6.13 1.03
N TRP A 31 -4.26 -7.44 1.08
CA TRP A 31 -5.05 -8.05 2.14
C TRP A 31 -4.33 -7.99 3.50
N LYS A 32 -3.04 -8.32 3.53
CA LYS A 32 -2.19 -8.19 4.73
C LYS A 32 -2.13 -6.75 5.22
N LEU A 33 -1.96 -5.79 4.30
CA LEU A 33 -2.01 -4.36 4.62
C LEU A 33 -3.37 -3.98 5.22
N ALA A 34 -4.49 -4.40 4.63
CA ALA A 34 -5.81 -4.12 5.15
C ALA A 34 -5.99 -4.65 6.59
N HIS A 35 -5.59 -5.90 6.84
CA HIS A 35 -5.65 -6.47 8.19
C HIS A 35 -4.78 -5.71 9.20
N ALA A 36 -3.53 -5.43 8.86
CA ALA A 36 -2.62 -4.72 9.75
C ALA A 36 -3.07 -3.28 10.00
N TRP A 37 -3.58 -2.61 8.96
CA TRP A 37 -4.04 -1.22 9.03
C TRP A 37 -5.32 -1.09 9.86
N TYR A 38 -6.24 -2.04 9.70
CA TYR A 38 -7.53 -2.10 10.40
C TYR A 38 -7.55 -3.10 11.56
N SER A 39 -6.40 -3.33 12.23
CA SER A 39 -6.25 -4.23 13.38
C SER A 39 -7.41 -4.11 14.39
N PRO A 40 -7.81 -5.19 15.10
CA PRO A 40 -8.85 -5.16 16.13
C PRO A 40 -8.69 -4.04 17.16
N ASP A 41 -7.45 -3.59 17.41
CA ASP A 41 -7.14 -2.48 18.30
C ASP A 41 -7.88 -1.18 17.92
N ARG A 42 -8.30 -1.01 16.66
CA ARG A 42 -9.11 0.14 16.22
C ARG A 42 -10.43 0.32 16.94
N ARG A 43 -10.94 -0.72 17.59
CA ARG A 43 -12.18 -0.66 18.38
C ARG A 43 -11.93 -0.33 19.85
N LYS A 44 -10.66 -0.25 20.28
CA LYS A 44 -10.29 0.04 21.66
C LYS A 44 -10.23 1.56 21.89
N PRO A 45 -10.63 2.08 23.07
CA PRO A 45 -10.57 3.50 23.39
C PRO A 45 -9.16 4.10 23.28
N GLU A 46 -8.12 3.29 23.50
CA GLU A 46 -6.72 3.69 23.47
C GLU A 46 -6.18 3.80 22.03
N TRP A 47 -7.01 3.46 21.02
CA TRP A 47 -6.57 3.52 19.64
C TRP A 47 -6.18 4.93 19.23
N ARG A 48 -5.03 5.03 18.60
CA ARG A 48 -4.59 6.24 17.90
C ARG A 48 -4.17 5.93 16.48
N ARG A 49 -4.15 6.98 15.65
CA ARG A 49 -3.51 6.90 14.34
C ARG A 49 -2.03 6.53 14.50
N ARG A 50 -1.52 5.77 13.53
CA ARG A 50 -0.09 5.50 13.41
C ARG A 50 0.67 6.80 13.13
N THR A 51 1.84 6.96 13.71
CA THR A 51 2.80 8.00 13.29
C THR A 51 3.31 7.68 11.89
N VAL A 52 3.98 8.66 11.26
CA VAL A 52 4.65 8.45 9.97
C VAL A 52 5.65 7.28 10.05
N ASP A 53 6.45 7.24 11.10
CA ASP A 53 7.46 6.19 11.30
C ASP A 53 6.84 4.81 11.48
N GLU A 54 5.74 4.71 12.22
CA GLU A 54 5.00 3.45 12.42
C GLU A 54 4.32 2.97 11.12
N ALA A 55 3.82 3.90 10.31
CA ALA A 55 3.22 3.59 9.02
C ALA A 55 4.28 3.10 8.01
N GLU A 56 5.41 3.79 7.90
CA GLU A 56 6.51 3.36 7.03
C GLU A 56 7.13 2.03 7.49
N GLN A 57 7.22 1.80 8.81
CA GLN A 57 7.67 0.52 9.34
C GLN A 57 6.74 -0.62 8.91
N LEU A 58 5.43 -0.42 9.01
CA LEU A 58 4.44 -1.38 8.53
C LEU A 58 4.56 -1.63 7.02
N PHE A 59 4.81 -0.58 6.21
CA PHE A 59 5.05 -0.76 4.78
C PHE A 59 6.29 -1.61 4.51
N ARG A 60 7.42 -1.34 5.20
CA ARG A 60 8.65 -2.13 5.09
C ARG A 60 8.43 -3.61 5.44
N GLU A 61 7.71 -3.89 6.53
CA GLU A 61 7.38 -5.26 6.96
C GLU A 61 6.55 -6.02 5.93
N LEU A 62 5.73 -5.32 5.16
CA LEU A 62 4.91 -5.88 4.08
C LEU A 62 5.64 -5.92 2.73
N GLY A 63 6.91 -5.54 2.67
CA GLY A 63 7.70 -5.45 1.44
C GLY A 63 7.29 -4.29 0.53
N LEU A 64 6.44 -3.37 1.02
CA LEU A 64 6.03 -2.16 0.30
C LEU A 64 7.14 -1.12 0.39
N THR A 65 8.08 -1.23 -0.55
CA THR A 65 9.27 -0.39 -0.62
C THR A 65 9.27 0.46 -1.89
N GLY A 66 10.03 1.56 -1.89
CA GLY A 66 10.13 2.51 -3.00
C GLY A 66 9.49 3.86 -2.72
N ALA A 67 9.73 4.83 -3.61
CA ALA A 67 9.38 6.24 -3.40
C ALA A 67 7.88 6.47 -3.14
N PHE A 68 6.99 5.66 -3.73
CA PHE A 68 5.55 5.76 -3.49
C PHE A 68 5.17 5.45 -2.03
N TRP A 69 5.93 4.58 -1.36
CA TRP A 69 5.68 4.16 0.02
C TRP A 69 6.47 4.99 1.05
N SER A 70 7.28 5.95 0.59
CA SER A 70 7.85 6.99 1.46
C SER A 70 6.78 8.00 1.81
N LEU A 71 6.54 8.22 3.10
CA LEU A 71 5.64 9.24 3.61
C LEU A 71 6.38 10.56 3.91
N ARG A 72 7.68 10.58 3.64
CA ARG A 72 8.59 11.73 3.74
C ARG A 72 8.96 12.23 2.36
#